data_AF-A0A1E4HYR0-F1
#
_entry.id   AF-A0A1E4HYR0-F1
#
_cell.length_a   1.000
_cell.length_b   1.000
_cell.length_c   1.000
_cell.angle_alpha   90.00
_cell.angle_beta   90.00
_cell.angle_gamma   90.00
#
_symmetry.space_group_name_H-M   'P 1'
#
loop_
_entity.id
_entity.type
_entity.pdbx_description
1 polymer ?
#
loop_
_entity_poly.entity_id
_entity_poly.type
_entity_poly.pdbx_seq_one_letter_code
_entity_poly.pdbx_strand_id
1 'polypeptide(L)'
;MTSWSDVEKAEPEFAARARRILTAHKHLTLATLRADGAPRISGIEITFTDGELTFGSMPNARKGADLLRDPRFALHSATVDPTDDAPAQWPGEVKVAGTARFTGDLTGPVEGLAFTADLHEVVHTHLNEAADRLVVEFWHPGKGLRRVERE
;
A
#
# COMPACT_ATOMS: atom_id res chain seq x y z
N MET A 1 0.20 -12.13 11.66
CA MET A 1 0.99 -10.96 11.26
C MET A 1 1.74 -11.31 10.01
N THR A 2 1.56 -10.51 8.98
CA THR A 2 2.19 -10.66 7.68
C THR A 2 2.99 -9.40 7.39
N SER A 3 4.29 -9.57 7.31
CA SER A 3 5.26 -8.54 6.94
C SER A 3 5.38 -8.40 5.42
N TRP A 4 6.08 -7.37 4.95
CA TRP A 4 6.43 -7.27 3.53
C TRP A 4 7.38 -8.41 3.10
N SER A 5 8.29 -8.82 3.98
CA SER A 5 9.21 -9.94 3.75
C SER A 5 8.46 -11.25 3.49
N ASP A 6 7.28 -11.44 4.07
CA ASP A 6 6.45 -12.62 3.80
C ASP A 6 5.90 -12.61 2.37
N VAL A 7 5.55 -11.43 1.83
CA VAL A 7 5.20 -11.26 0.41
C VAL A 7 6.41 -11.52 -0.47
N GLU A 8 7.57 -10.96 -0.13
CA GLU A 8 8.83 -11.16 -0.88
C GLU A 8 9.27 -12.62 -0.92
N LYS A 9 9.11 -13.37 0.17
CA LYS A 9 9.43 -14.81 0.23
C LYS A 9 8.44 -15.64 -0.58
N ALA A 10 7.16 -15.28 -0.55
CA ALA A 10 6.11 -16.04 -1.24
C ALA A 10 6.11 -15.77 -2.75
N GLU A 11 6.24 -14.50 -3.16
CA GLU A 11 6.09 -14.06 -4.55
C GLU A 11 7.14 -12.98 -4.90
N PRO A 12 8.42 -13.34 -5.07
CA PRO A 12 9.53 -12.38 -5.19
C PRO A 12 9.36 -11.37 -6.32
N GLU A 13 8.93 -11.82 -7.50
CA GLU A 13 8.76 -10.95 -8.67
C GLU A 13 7.60 -9.96 -8.52
N PHE A 14 6.47 -10.45 -7.98
CA PHE A 14 5.30 -9.62 -7.69
C PHE A 14 5.64 -8.57 -6.62
N ALA A 15 6.30 -8.99 -5.53
CA ALA A 15 6.74 -8.08 -4.49
C ALA A 15 7.71 -7.02 -5.03
N ALA A 16 8.65 -7.39 -5.89
CA ALA A 16 9.58 -6.44 -6.51
C ALA A 16 8.86 -5.40 -7.39
N ARG A 17 7.88 -5.81 -8.21
CA ARG A 17 7.04 -4.88 -8.98
C ARG A 17 6.24 -3.97 -8.07
N ALA A 18 5.56 -4.54 -7.08
CA ALA A 18 4.70 -3.80 -6.18
C ALA A 18 5.48 -2.75 -5.38
N ARG A 19 6.66 -3.12 -4.85
CA ARG A 19 7.56 -2.21 -4.15
C ARG A 19 8.01 -1.06 -5.04
N ARG A 20 8.42 -1.35 -6.29
CA ARG A 20 8.85 -0.31 -7.25
C ARG A 20 7.78 0.74 -7.46
N ILE A 21 6.53 0.33 -7.62
CA ILE A 21 5.39 1.24 -7.82
C ILE A 21 5.09 2.03 -6.55
N LEU A 22 5.07 1.37 -5.38
CA LEU A 22 4.83 2.01 -4.09
C LEU A 22 5.89 3.07 -3.75
N THR A 23 7.12 2.91 -4.23
CA THR A 23 8.23 3.86 -3.99
C THR A 23 8.53 4.79 -5.16
N ALA A 24 7.79 4.71 -6.27
CA ALA A 24 8.03 5.56 -7.45
C ALA A 24 7.77 7.04 -7.17
N HIS A 25 6.86 7.34 -6.23
CA HIS A 25 6.51 8.68 -5.82
C HIS A 25 6.50 8.79 -4.29
N LYS A 26 6.86 9.97 -3.78
CA LYS A 26 6.93 10.23 -2.35
C LYS A 26 5.57 10.15 -1.65
N HIS A 27 4.53 10.66 -2.30
CA HIS A 27 3.21 10.83 -1.70
C HIS A 27 2.22 9.79 -2.22
N LEU A 28 1.62 9.06 -1.27
CA LEU A 28 0.60 8.05 -1.49
C LEU A 28 -0.70 8.49 -0.79
N THR A 29 -1.80 7.77 -1.03
CA THR A 29 -3.07 8.01 -0.36
C THR A 29 -3.37 6.90 0.65
N LEU A 30 -3.63 7.28 1.91
CA LEU A 30 -4.06 6.37 2.98
C LEU A 30 -5.53 6.60 3.31
N ALA A 31 -6.33 5.55 3.26
CA ALA A 31 -7.68 5.48 3.79
C ALA A 31 -7.68 4.90 5.21
N THR A 32 -8.42 5.54 6.11
CA THR A 32 -8.61 5.16 7.52
C THR A 32 -10.07 5.32 7.92
N LEU A 33 -10.46 4.80 9.10
CA LEU A 33 -11.84 4.88 9.59
C LEU A 33 -11.99 5.91 10.71
N ARG A 34 -12.90 6.86 10.50
CA ARG A 34 -13.29 7.87 11.49
C ARG A 34 -14.08 7.26 12.66
N ALA A 35 -14.33 8.04 13.71
CA ALA A 35 -15.05 7.57 14.90
C ALA A 35 -16.51 7.20 14.59
N ASP A 36 -17.07 7.85 13.58
CA ASP A 36 -18.39 7.60 13.02
C ASP A 36 -18.40 6.44 12.00
N GLY A 37 -17.25 5.79 11.77
CA GLY A 37 -17.08 4.71 10.79
C GLY A 37 -16.94 5.17 9.34
N ALA A 38 -17.06 6.48 9.04
CA ALA A 38 -16.90 6.98 7.69
C ALA A 38 -15.42 6.92 7.23
N PRO A 39 -15.14 6.69 5.93
CA PRO A 39 -13.78 6.68 5.42
C PRO A 39 -13.17 8.09 5.46
N ARG A 40 -11.87 8.16 5.75
CA ARG A 40 -11.03 9.37 5.60
C ARG A 40 -9.84 9.05 4.72
N ILE A 41 -9.58 9.89 3.73
CA ILE A 41 -8.33 9.88 2.95
C ILE A 41 -7.33 10.90 3.48
N SER A 42 -6.04 10.61 3.39
CA SER A 42 -4.94 11.51 3.75
C SER A 42 -3.69 11.18 2.95
N GLY A 43 -2.84 12.18 2.70
CA GLY A 43 -1.50 11.93 2.17
C GLY A 43 -0.64 11.16 3.17
N ILE A 44 0.20 10.26 2.67
CA ILE A 44 1.12 9.45 3.46
C ILE A 44 2.43 9.22 2.72
N GLU A 45 3.50 8.97 3.49
CA GLU A 45 4.79 8.47 3.02
C GLU A 45 5.01 7.12 3.70
N ILE A 46 5.57 6.16 2.96
CA ILE A 46 5.89 4.84 3.48
C ILE A 46 7.40 4.58 3.37
N THR A 47 7.89 3.66 4.20
CA THR A 47 9.25 3.14 4.10
C THR A 47 9.21 1.62 4.18
N PHE A 48 10.19 0.97 3.55
CA PHE A 48 10.48 -0.44 3.77
C PHE A 48 11.72 -0.56 4.64
N THR A 49 11.57 -1.05 5.88
CA THR A 49 12.66 -1.17 6.86
C THR A 49 12.59 -2.54 7.51
N ASP A 50 13.72 -3.26 7.55
CA ASP A 50 13.84 -4.59 8.17
C ASP A 50 12.79 -5.62 7.70
N GLY A 51 12.40 -5.54 6.42
CA GLY A 51 11.38 -6.43 5.84
C GLY A 51 9.93 -6.03 6.14
N GLU A 52 9.71 -4.87 6.73
CA GLU A 52 8.38 -4.35 7.09
C GLU A 52 7.99 -3.16 6.21
N LEU A 53 6.69 -3.02 5.93
CA LEU A 53 6.12 -1.78 5.41
C LEU A 53 5.74 -0.90 6.60
N THR A 54 6.38 0.26 6.73
CA THR A 54 6.20 1.19 7.85
C THR A 54 5.74 2.55 7.36
N PHE A 55 5.07 3.30 8.24
CA PHE A 55 4.69 4.69 7.98
C PHE A 55 4.48 5.45 9.29
N GLY A 56 4.60 6.78 9.19
CA GLY A 56 4.44 7.69 10.32
C GLY A 56 3.20 8.57 10.20
N SER A 57 2.72 9.05 11.33
CA SER A 57 1.73 10.13 11.40
C SER A 57 2.29 11.29 12.20
N MET A 58 2.28 12.49 11.60
CA MET A 58 2.60 13.73 12.30
C MET A 58 1.71 13.91 13.55
N PRO A 59 2.17 14.69 14.55
CA PRO A 59 1.42 14.94 15.77
C PRO A 59 0.08 15.59 15.43
N ASN A 60 -0.97 15.26 16.19
CA ASN A 60 -2.34 15.77 16.00
C ASN A 60 -2.98 15.50 14.63
N ALA A 61 -2.30 14.78 13.72
CA ALA A 61 -2.88 14.40 12.45
C ALA A 61 -3.99 13.38 12.67
N ARG A 62 -5.14 13.67 12.07
CA ARG A 62 -6.38 12.93 12.28
C ARG A 62 -6.28 11.44 11.91
N LYS A 63 -5.48 11.10 10.88
CA LYS A 63 -5.20 9.70 10.48
C LYS A 63 -4.54 8.87 11.60
N GLY A 64 -3.63 9.46 12.38
CA GLY A 64 -2.99 8.77 13.50
C GLY A 64 -4.00 8.44 14.61
N ALA A 65 -4.86 9.41 14.96
CA ALA A 65 -5.94 9.19 15.91
C ALA A 65 -6.99 8.17 15.41
N ASP A 66 -7.20 8.10 14.10
CA ASP A 66 -8.05 7.05 13.51
C ASP A 66 -7.42 5.68 13.69
N LEU A 67 -6.15 5.50 13.32
CA LEU A 67 -5.45 4.22 13.40
C LEU A 67 -5.29 3.69 14.83
N LEU A 68 -5.09 4.59 15.81
CA LEU A 68 -5.06 4.21 17.22
C LEU A 68 -6.41 3.69 17.72
N ARG A 69 -7.52 4.18 17.16
CA ARG A 69 -8.88 3.75 17.52
C ARG A 69 -9.31 2.50 16.74
N ASP A 70 -9.08 2.50 15.44
CA ASP A 70 -9.38 1.41 14.51
C ASP A 70 -8.19 1.24 13.56
N PRO A 71 -7.43 0.14 13.68
CA PRO A 71 -6.15 0.01 12.98
C PRO A 71 -6.33 -0.29 11.49
N ARG A 72 -7.56 -0.50 10.99
CA ARG A 72 -7.78 -0.84 9.58
C ARG A 72 -7.40 0.32 8.67
N PHE A 73 -6.64 -0.01 7.63
CA PHE A 73 -6.25 0.94 6.60
C PHE A 73 -6.31 0.32 5.21
N ALA A 74 -6.39 1.19 4.20
CA ALA A 74 -6.02 0.88 2.84
C ALA A 74 -5.07 1.95 2.32
N LEU A 75 -4.05 1.55 1.58
CA LEU A 75 -3.04 2.39 0.96
C LEU A 75 -3.18 2.26 -0.55
N HIS A 76 -3.06 3.37 -1.25
CA HIS A 76 -3.01 3.45 -2.70
C HIS A 76 -1.73 4.15 -3.13
N SER A 77 -0.99 3.58 -4.07
CA SER A 77 0.18 4.22 -4.67
C SER A 77 -0.22 5.53 -5.36
N ALA A 78 0.75 6.36 -5.73
CA ALA A 78 0.46 7.41 -6.70
C ALA A 78 -0.03 6.77 -8.01
N THR A 79 -1.04 7.38 -8.64
CA THR A 79 -1.49 7.03 -9.98
C THR A 79 -0.66 7.84 -10.97
N VAL A 80 -0.13 7.16 -11.98
CA VAL A 80 0.50 7.79 -13.15
C VAL A 80 -0.34 7.43 -14.36
N ASP A 81 -0.52 8.36 -15.29
CA ASP A 81 -1.26 8.06 -16.51
C ASP A 81 -0.38 7.23 -17.48
N PRO A 82 -0.96 6.28 -18.24
CA PRO A 82 -0.30 5.71 -19.41
C PRO A 82 0.08 6.81 -20.40
N THR A 83 1.19 6.63 -21.14
CA THR A 83 1.43 7.46 -22.32
C THR A 83 0.63 6.92 -23.50
N ASP A 84 0.11 7.81 -24.35
CA ASP A 84 -0.73 7.44 -25.50
C ASP A 84 0.01 6.52 -26.50
N ASP A 85 1.32 6.69 -26.63
CA ASP A 85 2.18 5.93 -27.54
C ASP A 85 2.60 4.57 -27.00
N ALA A 86 2.48 4.34 -25.69
CA ALA A 86 2.91 3.12 -25.03
C ALA A 86 2.05 2.75 -23.81
N PRO A 87 0.72 2.59 -23.95
CA PRO A 87 -0.17 2.33 -22.83
C PRO A 87 0.16 1.03 -22.08
N ALA A 88 0.66 -0.01 -22.78
CA ALA A 88 1.12 -1.26 -22.17
C ALA A 88 2.32 -1.09 -21.23
N GLN A 89 3.08 0.01 -21.36
CA GLN A 89 4.22 0.32 -20.47
C GLN A 89 3.78 1.00 -19.17
N TRP A 90 2.48 1.27 -19.01
CA TRP A 90 1.95 1.77 -17.76
C TRP A 90 2.31 0.82 -16.61
N PRO A 91 3.06 1.27 -15.58
CA PRO A 91 3.45 0.40 -14.49
C PRO A 91 2.24 -0.07 -13.67
N GLY A 92 1.08 0.57 -13.82
CA GLY A 92 -0.11 0.26 -13.04
C GLY A 92 -0.13 0.97 -11.70
N GLU A 93 -1.05 0.53 -10.85
CA GLU A 93 -1.22 1.00 -9.48
C GLU A 93 -1.15 -0.15 -8.49
N VAL A 94 -0.68 0.14 -7.28
CA VAL A 94 -0.61 -0.83 -6.18
C VAL A 94 -1.46 -0.36 -5.02
N LYS A 95 -2.27 -1.28 -4.51
CA LYS A 95 -3.08 -1.10 -3.31
C LYS A 95 -2.64 -2.09 -2.25
N VAL A 96 -2.58 -1.65 -1.00
CA VAL A 96 -2.26 -2.49 0.16
C VAL A 96 -3.34 -2.29 1.22
N ALA A 97 -3.90 -3.36 1.76
CA ALA A 97 -4.86 -3.27 2.85
C ALA A 97 -4.42 -4.15 4.02
N GLY A 98 -4.76 -3.71 5.23
CA GLY A 98 -4.29 -4.38 6.43
C GLY A 98 -4.68 -3.66 7.71
N THR A 99 -3.92 -3.94 8.77
CA THR A 99 -4.01 -3.21 10.03
C THR A 99 -2.69 -2.53 10.38
N ALA A 100 -2.76 -1.32 10.92
CA ALA A 100 -1.62 -0.57 11.37
C ALA A 100 -1.35 -0.89 12.84
N ARG A 101 -0.20 -1.47 13.13
CA ARG A 101 0.25 -1.70 14.50
C ARG A 101 1.07 -0.50 14.95
N PHE A 102 0.63 0.15 16.03
CA PHE A 102 1.39 1.20 16.69
C PHE A 102 2.67 0.63 17.29
N THR A 103 3.81 1.23 16.98
CA THR A 103 5.14 0.79 17.43
C THR A 103 5.81 1.79 18.37
N GLY A 104 5.08 2.84 18.79
CA GLY A 104 5.58 3.91 19.64
C GLY A 104 5.67 5.24 18.89
N ASP A 105 6.34 6.20 19.50
CA ASP A 105 6.56 7.49 18.88
C ASP A 105 7.62 7.40 17.77
N LEU A 106 7.53 8.27 16.78
CA LEU A 106 8.56 8.40 15.75
C LEU A 106 9.89 8.77 16.41
N THR A 107 10.92 7.99 16.11
CA THR A 107 12.29 8.27 16.55
C THR A 107 12.94 9.21 15.55
N GLY A 108 13.25 10.46 15.94
CA GLY A 108 13.91 11.41 15.05
C GLY A 108 13.64 12.88 15.39
N PRO A 109 13.95 13.81 14.47
CA PRO A 109 13.75 15.25 14.69
C PRO A 109 12.28 15.68 14.61
N VAL A 110 11.39 14.78 14.16
CA VAL A 110 9.98 15.04 13.99
C VAL A 110 9.21 14.15 14.96
N GLU A 111 8.48 14.77 15.87
CA GLU A 111 7.54 14.07 16.75
C GLU A 111 6.43 13.42 15.91
N GLY A 112 5.82 12.35 16.42
CA GLY A 112 4.67 11.71 15.78
C GLY A 112 4.51 10.27 16.20
N LEU A 113 3.62 9.55 15.53
CA LEU A 113 3.31 8.16 15.80
C LEU A 113 3.91 7.27 14.72
N ALA A 114 4.56 6.17 15.12
CA ALA A 114 5.11 5.16 14.23
C ALA A 114 4.17 3.96 14.10
N PHE A 115 4.03 3.45 12.88
CA PHE A 115 3.23 2.28 12.58
C PHE A 115 3.95 1.30 11.67
N THR A 116 3.72 0.01 11.90
CA THR A 116 4.06 -1.09 11.00
C THR A 116 2.78 -1.72 10.46
N ALA A 117 2.73 -2.01 9.16
CA ALA A 117 1.59 -2.66 8.55
C ALA A 117 1.60 -4.18 8.81
N ASP A 118 0.46 -4.70 9.25
CA ASP A 118 0.12 -6.12 9.16
C ASP A 118 -0.73 -6.32 7.90
N LEU A 119 -0.16 -6.97 6.89
CA LEU A 119 -0.71 -7.02 5.53
C LEU A 119 -1.80 -8.09 5.40
N HIS A 120 -2.96 -7.70 4.88
CA HIS A 120 -4.05 -8.62 4.54
C HIS A 120 -4.21 -8.81 3.03
N GLU A 121 -3.75 -7.84 2.25
CA GLU A 121 -3.87 -7.84 0.80
C GLU A 121 -2.82 -6.92 0.16
N VAL A 122 -2.26 -7.36 -0.97
CA VAL A 122 -1.50 -6.51 -1.91
C VAL A 122 -2.09 -6.73 -3.30
N VAL A 123 -2.52 -5.67 -3.97
CA VAL A 123 -3.13 -5.72 -5.30
C VAL A 123 -2.32 -4.87 -6.26
N HIS A 124 -1.92 -5.44 -7.40
CA HIS A 124 -1.37 -4.72 -8.54
C HIS A 124 -2.40 -4.73 -9.68
N THR A 125 -2.73 -3.55 -10.20
CA THR A 125 -3.60 -3.41 -11.37
C THR A 125 -2.82 -2.75 -12.49
N HIS A 126 -2.74 -3.40 -13.64
CA HIS A 126 -2.00 -2.91 -14.81
C HIS A 126 -2.71 -3.33 -16.11
N LEU A 127 -2.19 -2.93 -17.26
CA LEU A 127 -2.66 -3.38 -18.56
C LEU A 127 -1.91 -4.64 -19.02
N ASN A 128 -2.57 -5.52 -19.78
CA ASN A 128 -1.89 -6.62 -20.46
C ASN A 128 -0.96 -6.11 -21.57
N GLU A 129 -0.18 -7.00 -22.19
CA GLU A 129 0.79 -6.64 -23.23
C GLU A 129 0.15 -5.96 -24.45
N ALA A 130 -1.10 -6.32 -24.78
CA ALA A 130 -1.86 -5.73 -25.89
C ALA A 130 -2.50 -4.36 -25.54
N ALA A 131 -2.43 -3.95 -24.27
CA ALA A 131 -3.10 -2.76 -23.73
C ALA A 131 -4.62 -2.71 -23.96
N ASP A 132 -5.28 -3.85 -24.07
CA ASP A 132 -6.71 -3.95 -24.34
C ASP A 132 -7.52 -4.51 -23.15
N ARG A 133 -6.85 -4.98 -22.10
CA ARG A 133 -7.49 -5.55 -20.90
C ARG A 133 -6.80 -5.10 -19.62
N LEU A 134 -7.59 -4.95 -18.56
CA LEU A 134 -7.07 -4.77 -17.21
C LEU A 134 -6.70 -6.11 -16.59
N VAL A 135 -5.44 -6.21 -16.17
CA VAL A 135 -4.91 -7.32 -15.37
C VAL A 135 -4.91 -6.89 -13.90
N VAL A 136 -5.54 -7.71 -13.06
CA VAL A 136 -5.56 -7.51 -11.61
C VAL A 136 -4.90 -8.73 -10.96
N GLU A 137 -3.75 -8.50 -10.34
CA GLU A 137 -3.04 -9.47 -9.52
C GLU A 137 -3.28 -9.14 -8.05
N PHE A 138 -3.79 -10.07 -7.25
CA PHE A 138 -4.03 -9.87 -5.83
C PHE A 138 -3.46 -11.04 -5.01
N TRP A 139 -2.62 -10.67 -4.06
CA TRP A 139 -2.00 -11.57 -3.11
C TRP A 139 -2.66 -11.45 -1.74
N HIS A 140 -2.92 -12.57 -1.09
CA HIS A 140 -3.33 -12.59 0.33
C HIS A 140 -2.54 -13.63 1.13
N PRO A 141 -2.31 -13.38 2.43
CA PRO A 141 -1.79 -14.39 3.34
C PRO A 141 -2.62 -15.69 3.26
N GLY A 142 -1.94 -16.82 3.12
CA GLY A 142 -2.54 -18.15 3.07
C GLY A 142 -3.32 -18.49 1.78
N LYS A 143 -3.52 -17.54 0.85
CA LYS A 143 -4.14 -17.81 -0.47
C LYS A 143 -3.18 -17.65 -1.65
N GLY A 144 -2.04 -17.01 -1.44
CA GLY A 144 -1.04 -16.76 -2.48
C GLY A 144 -1.50 -15.74 -3.52
N LEU A 145 -0.74 -15.63 -4.60
CA LEU A 145 -1.04 -14.76 -5.73
C LEU A 145 -2.15 -15.34 -6.60
N ARG A 146 -3.13 -14.50 -6.94
CA ARG A 146 -4.18 -14.80 -7.91
C ARG A 146 -4.23 -13.70 -8.96
N ARG A 147 -4.56 -14.06 -10.19
CA ARG A 147 -4.65 -13.14 -11.33
C ARG A 147 -6.00 -13.26 -12.00
N VAL A 148 -6.57 -12.13 -12.38
CA VAL A 148 -7.77 -12.03 -13.20
C VAL A 148 -7.51 -11.01 -14.31
N GLU A 149 -8.10 -11.25 -15.47
CA GLU A 149 -8.06 -10.34 -16.61
C GLU A 149 -9.50 -10.00 -17.02
N ARG A 150 -9.80 -8.72 -17.21
CA ARG A 150 -11.16 -8.24 -17.53
C ARG A 150 -11.13 -7.14 -18.59
N GLU A 151 -12.22 -7.07 -19.34
CA GLU A 151 -12.54 -6.00 -20.30
C GLU A 151 -12.99 -4.73 -19.57
#